data_AF-A0A940V506-F1
#
_entry.id   AF-A0A940V506-F1
#
_cell.length_a   1.000
_cell.length_b   1.000
_cell.length_c   1.000
_cell.angle_alpha   90.00
_cell.angle_beta   90.00
_cell.angle_gamma   90.00
#
_symmetry.space_group_name_H-M   'P 1'
#
loop_
_entity.id
_entity.type
_entity.pdbx_description
1 polymer ?
#
loop_
_entity_poly.entity_id
_entity_poly.type
_entity_poly.pdbx_seq_one_letter_code
_entity_poly.pdbx_strand_id
1 'polypeptide(L)'
;VRENRALREKVEQGIMAANKNFVLARSAMPDEVLNVSLMAPKQEVFLEAGKRNVMSVDIPEFEYRTKTADANDIYPYGFAFTSSDLDDAVKSLQDILPDMLRLAEIEKSCQLLAAEIEKTRRRVNALEHVMIPELKENIKYIVMKLDENERSTQVRLMKVKDMMLEQAHHYSERYQNHFEV
;
A
#
# COMPACT_ATOMS: atom_id res chain seq x y z
N VAL A 1 -1.33 10.68 8.96
CA VAL A 1 -1.61 10.07 10.30
C VAL A 1 -2.10 11.09 11.32
N ARG A 2 -1.41 12.23 11.54
CA ARG A 2 -1.87 13.28 12.48
C ARG A 2 -3.25 13.84 12.14
N GLU A 3 -3.48 14.16 10.86
CA GLU A 3 -4.78 14.65 10.39
C GLU A 3 -5.90 13.64 10.59
N ASN A 4 -5.66 12.36 10.28
CA ASN A 4 -6.62 11.27 10.49
C ASN A 4 -7.01 11.17 11.97
N ARG A 5 -6.03 11.18 12.89
CA ARG A 5 -6.30 11.15 14.33
C ARG A 5 -7.14 12.34 14.79
N ALA A 6 -6.81 13.56 14.34
CA ALA A 6 -7.58 14.75 14.68
C ALA A 6 -9.02 14.68 14.16
N LEU A 7 -9.21 14.19 12.92
CA LEU A 7 -10.53 14.03 12.33
C LEU A 7 -11.35 12.94 13.06
N ARG A 8 -10.69 11.84 13.45
CA ARG A 8 -11.32 10.77 14.24
C ARG A 8 -11.78 11.28 15.61
N GLU A 9 -10.94 12.00 16.33
CA GLU A 9 -11.30 12.59 17.64
C GLU A 9 -12.51 13.55 17.50
N LYS A 10 -12.56 14.35 16.42
CA LYS A 10 -13.69 15.24 16.13
C LYS A 10 -14.99 14.48 15.86
N VAL A 11 -14.93 13.45 15.01
CA VAL A 11 -16.10 12.61 14.67
C VAL A 11 -16.61 11.83 15.89
N GLU A 12 -15.71 11.27 16.71
CA GLU A 12 -16.08 10.55 17.94
C GLU A 12 -16.78 11.46 18.95
N GLN A 13 -16.26 12.68 19.16
CA GLN A 13 -16.90 13.67 20.03
C GLN A 13 -18.29 14.05 19.52
N GLY A 14 -18.42 14.25 18.20
CA GLY A 14 -19.70 14.55 17.57
C GLY A 14 -20.73 13.43 17.76
N ILE A 15 -20.35 12.18 17.48
CA ILE A 15 -21.24 11.02 17.65
C ILE A 15 -21.63 10.86 19.12
N MET A 16 -20.69 11.09 20.05
CA MET A 16 -20.97 11.04 21.48
C MET A 16 -22.00 12.09 21.90
N ALA A 17 -21.92 13.31 21.35
CA ALA A 17 -22.89 14.37 21.60
C ALA A 17 -24.27 14.00 21.04
N ALA A 18 -24.33 13.52 19.79
CA ALA A 18 -25.56 13.07 19.15
C ALA A 18 -26.25 11.96 19.95
N ASN A 19 -25.47 10.96 20.40
CA ASN A 19 -25.99 9.84 21.19
C ASN A 19 -26.52 10.27 22.55
N LYS A 20 -25.90 11.26 23.21
CA LYS A 20 -26.43 11.81 24.48
C LYS A 20 -27.79 12.44 24.27
N ASN A 21 -27.94 13.28 23.24
CA ASN A 21 -29.20 13.94 22.90
C ASN A 21 -30.27 12.91 22.50
N PHE A 22 -29.89 11.87 21.76
CA PHE A 22 -30.80 10.79 21.39
C PHE A 22 -31.31 10.00 22.61
N VAL A 23 -30.47 9.73 23.61
CA VAL A 23 -30.88 9.05 24.85
C VAL A 23 -31.84 9.92 25.67
N LEU A 24 -31.61 11.23 25.72
CA LEU A 24 -32.52 12.18 26.36
C LEU A 24 -33.88 12.22 25.64
N ALA A 25 -33.87 12.32 24.31
CA ALA A 25 -35.08 12.28 23.50
C ALA A 25 -35.88 10.98 23.70
N ARG A 26 -35.20 9.83 23.75
CA ARG A 26 -35.83 8.53 24.03
C ARG A 26 -36.41 8.44 25.44
N SER A 27 -35.83 9.14 26.42
CA SER A 27 -36.37 9.19 27.78
C SER A 27 -37.63 10.07 27.86
N ALA A 28 -37.73 11.10 27.01
CA ALA A 28 -38.84 12.03 26.99
C ALA A 28 -40.03 11.56 26.14
N MET A 29 -39.82 10.68 25.15
CA MET A 29 -40.85 10.19 24.24
C MET A 29 -41.15 8.69 24.40
N PRO A 30 -42.39 8.26 24.11
CA PRO A 30 -42.67 6.85 23.89
C PRO A 30 -41.90 6.30 22.67
N ASP A 31 -41.35 5.08 22.81
CA ASP A 31 -40.56 4.41 21.75
C ASP A 31 -41.33 4.27 20.42
N GLU A 32 -42.66 4.16 20.48
CA GLU A 32 -43.54 4.07 19.31
C GLU A 32 -43.52 5.35 18.46
N VAL A 33 -43.58 6.52 19.10
CA VAL A 33 -43.58 7.83 18.44
C VAL A 33 -42.22 8.11 17.81
N LEU A 34 -41.14 7.73 18.50
CA LEU A 34 -39.77 7.83 17.99
C LEU A 34 -39.58 6.99 16.71
N ASN A 35 -40.04 5.74 16.74
CA ASN A 35 -39.91 4.84 15.60
C ASN A 35 -40.71 5.32 14.39
N VAL A 36 -41.96 5.74 14.58
CA VAL A 36 -42.80 6.28 13.50
C VAL A 36 -42.18 7.55 12.90
N SER A 37 -41.56 8.40 13.72
CA SER A 37 -40.91 9.63 13.28
C SER A 37 -39.69 9.39 12.38
N LEU A 38 -38.97 8.27 12.56
CA LEU A 38 -37.75 7.93 11.81
C LEU A 38 -37.98 6.98 10.64
N MET A 39 -39.19 6.42 10.49
CA MET A 39 -39.50 5.41 9.47
C MET A 39 -39.47 5.95 8.03
N ALA A 40 -39.76 7.23 7.81
CA ALA A 40 -39.90 7.81 6.47
C ALA A 40 -38.95 9.00 6.27
N PRO A 41 -37.68 8.76 5.86
CA PRO A 41 -36.77 9.86 5.57
C PRO A 41 -37.28 10.67 4.36
N LYS A 42 -37.38 11.99 4.51
CA LYS A 42 -37.70 12.91 3.39
C LYS A 42 -36.49 13.21 2.50
N GLN A 43 -35.29 13.08 3.06
CA GLN A 43 -34.04 13.42 2.38
C GLN A 43 -33.23 12.15 2.08
N GLU A 44 -33.08 11.84 0.80
CA GLU A 44 -32.16 10.81 0.30
C GLU A 44 -30.77 11.43 0.09
N VAL A 45 -29.74 10.77 0.64
CA VAL A 45 -28.33 11.11 0.40
C VAL A 45 -27.78 10.13 -0.62
N PHE A 46 -27.35 10.65 -1.77
CA PHE A 46 -26.64 9.86 -2.77
C PHE A 46 -25.14 10.01 -2.55
N LEU A 47 -24.44 8.89 -2.46
CA LEU A 47 -22.98 8.84 -2.38
C LEU A 47 -22.43 8.35 -3.73
N GLU A 48 -21.69 9.20 -4.43
CA GLU A 48 -20.91 8.82 -5.61
C GLU A 48 -19.48 8.51 -5.19
N ALA A 49 -19.05 7.26 -5.43
CA ALA A 49 -17.69 6.82 -5.14
C ALA A 49 -16.82 6.93 -6.40
N GLY A 50 -15.96 7.94 -6.43
CA GLY A 50 -14.90 8.12 -7.41
C GLY A 50 -13.62 7.35 -7.05
N LYS A 51 -12.67 7.34 -7.97
CA LYS A 51 -11.31 6.83 -7.75
C LYS A 51 -10.29 7.84 -8.26
N ARG A 52 -9.28 8.11 -7.45
CA ARG A 52 -8.13 8.96 -7.79
C ARG A 52 -6.85 8.18 -7.63
N ASN A 53 -5.99 8.20 -8.63
CA ASN A 53 -4.70 7.52 -8.56
C ASN A 53 -3.66 8.42 -7.88
N VAL A 54 -3.00 7.92 -6.82
CA VAL A 54 -1.85 8.57 -6.19
C VAL A 54 -0.78 7.51 -5.95
N MET A 55 0.43 7.73 -6.46
CA MET A 55 1.56 6.79 -6.34
C MET A 55 1.24 5.37 -6.84
N SER A 56 0.49 5.27 -7.95
CA SER A 56 0.02 3.99 -8.53
C SER A 56 -0.93 3.19 -7.65
N VAL A 57 -1.50 3.83 -6.63
CA VAL A 57 -2.57 3.28 -5.78
C VAL A 57 -3.86 4.03 -6.08
N ASP A 58 -4.92 3.28 -6.42
CA ASP A 58 -6.26 3.84 -6.60
C ASP A 58 -6.90 4.09 -5.24
N ILE A 59 -7.07 5.37 -4.91
CA ILE A 59 -7.67 5.86 -3.67
C ILE A 59 -9.15 6.19 -3.94
N PRO A 60 -10.10 5.77 -3.08
CA PRO A 60 -11.49 6.19 -3.22
C PRO A 60 -11.64 7.69 -2.92
N GLU A 61 -12.51 8.36 -3.66
CA GLU A 61 -12.95 9.74 -3.41
C GLU A 61 -14.46 9.71 -3.27
N PHE A 62 -15.00 10.31 -2.20
CA PHE A 62 -16.43 10.27 -1.92
C PHE A 62 -17.04 11.65 -2.16
N GLU A 63 -17.94 11.74 -3.14
CA GLU A 63 -18.80 12.91 -3.33
C GLU A 63 -20.21 12.56 -2.83
N TYR A 64 -20.83 13.47 -2.07
CA TYR A 64 -22.22 13.32 -1.66
C TYR A 64 -23.09 14.37 -2.35
N ARG A 65 -24.25 13.94 -2.84
CA ARG A 65 -25.27 14.80 -3.43
C ARG A 65 -26.56 14.65 -2.65
N THR A 66 -27.09 15.76 -2.15
CA THR A 66 -28.43 15.82 -1.56
C THR A 66 -29.44 16.25 -2.62
N LYS A 67 -30.57 15.54 -2.69
CA LYS A 67 -31.61 15.75 -3.71
C LYS A 67 -32.32 17.12 -3.60
N THR A 68 -32.37 17.70 -2.40
CA THR A 68 -33.03 18.98 -2.10
C THR A 68 -32.07 19.90 -1.34
N ALA A 69 -32.09 21.20 -1.66
CA ALA A 69 -31.24 22.23 -1.07
C ALA A 69 -31.84 22.89 0.20
N ASP A 70 -33.04 22.46 0.62
CA ASP A 70 -33.72 23.05 1.77
C ASP A 70 -33.28 22.42 3.08
N ALA A 71 -32.74 23.27 3.97
CA ALA A 71 -32.32 22.90 5.32
C ALA A 71 -33.51 22.56 6.26
N ASN A 72 -34.76 22.68 5.80
CA ASN A 72 -35.95 22.34 6.60
C ASN A 72 -36.51 20.93 6.28
N ASP A 73 -36.06 20.28 5.21
CA ASP A 73 -36.45 18.90 4.88
C ASP A 73 -35.67 17.83 5.67
N ILE A 74 -34.81 18.29 6.58
CA ILE A 74 -34.02 17.47 7.51
C ILE A 74 -34.93 16.67 8.45
N TYR A 75 -36.09 17.24 8.81
CA TYR A 75 -37.02 16.65 9.76
C TYR A 75 -38.13 15.88 9.03
N PRO A 76 -38.11 14.53 9.04
CA PRO A 76 -39.16 13.73 8.42
C PRO A 76 -40.48 13.76 9.19
N TYR A 77 -40.46 14.24 10.44
CA TYR A 77 -41.55 14.24 11.39
C TYR A 77 -42.12 15.65 11.66
N GLY A 78 -43.31 15.70 12.27
CA GLY A 78 -43.92 16.95 12.71
C GLY A 78 -43.40 17.40 14.08
N PHE A 79 -43.05 18.68 14.22
CA PHE A 79 -42.58 19.30 15.47
C PHE A 79 -43.61 19.28 16.62
N ALA A 80 -44.87 18.93 16.35
CA ALA A 80 -45.95 19.00 17.34
C ALA A 80 -45.89 17.91 18.43
N PHE A 81 -45.31 16.75 18.11
CA PHE A 81 -45.25 15.60 19.03
C PHE A 81 -43.83 15.10 19.28
N THR A 82 -42.83 15.85 18.80
CA THR A 82 -41.41 15.55 18.96
C THR A 82 -40.75 16.56 19.90
N SER A 83 -39.63 16.16 20.47
CA SER A 83 -38.84 16.89 21.47
C SER A 83 -37.71 17.58 20.74
N SER A 84 -37.41 18.80 21.17
CA SER A 84 -36.25 19.57 20.71
C SER A 84 -34.94 18.77 20.82
N ASP A 85 -34.82 17.85 21.79
CA ASP A 85 -33.62 17.02 21.94
C ASP A 85 -33.43 16.04 20.76
N LEU A 86 -34.54 15.58 20.16
CA LEU A 86 -34.50 14.73 18.97
C LEU A 86 -34.07 15.54 17.74
N ASP A 87 -34.57 16.77 17.65
CA ASP A 87 -34.21 17.70 16.58
C ASP A 87 -32.71 18.02 16.60
N ASP A 88 -32.18 18.30 17.80
CA ASP A 88 -30.76 18.57 18.02
C ASP A 88 -29.88 17.34 17.76
N ALA A 89 -30.36 16.14 18.10
CA ALA A 89 -29.66 14.89 17.77
C ALA A 89 -29.54 14.68 16.26
N VAL A 90 -30.64 14.83 15.51
CA VAL A 90 -30.64 14.67 14.04
C VAL A 90 -29.75 15.71 13.36
N LYS A 91 -29.82 16.97 13.81
CA LYS A 91 -28.98 18.06 13.30
C LYS A 91 -27.48 17.78 13.54
N SER A 92 -27.12 17.36 14.75
CA SER A 92 -25.72 17.03 15.07
C SER A 92 -25.18 15.89 14.19
N LEU A 93 -25.97 14.86 13.93
CA LEU A 93 -25.62 13.75 13.03
C LEU A 93 -25.37 14.23 11.59
N GLN A 94 -26.19 15.16 11.09
CA GLN A 94 -26.01 15.74 9.77
C GLN A 94 -24.76 16.60 9.67
N ASP A 95 -24.47 17.42 10.68
CA ASP A 95 -23.28 18.27 10.69
C ASP A 95 -21.97 17.44 10.69
N ILE A 96 -22.00 16.22 11.26
CA ILE A 96 -20.86 15.30 11.32
C ILE A 96 -20.74 14.45 10.04
N LEU A 97 -21.82 14.27 9.27
CA LEU A 97 -21.83 13.41 8.09
C LEU A 97 -20.69 13.72 7.09
N PRO A 98 -20.41 15.00 6.73
CA PRO A 98 -19.29 15.32 5.84
C PRO A 98 -17.92 14.94 6.43
N ASP A 99 -17.72 15.21 7.72
CA ASP A 99 -16.47 14.85 8.42
C ASP A 99 -16.31 13.33 8.50
N MET A 100 -17.39 12.58 8.67
CA MET A 100 -17.40 11.12 8.67
C MET A 100 -17.03 10.54 7.31
N LEU A 101 -17.59 11.08 6.23
CA LEU A 101 -17.23 10.67 4.86
C LEU A 101 -15.76 10.96 4.57
N ARG A 102 -15.27 12.13 5.00
CA ARG A 102 -13.85 12.49 4.85
C ARG A 102 -12.93 11.59 5.69
N LEU A 103 -13.35 11.20 6.89
CA LEU A 103 -12.62 10.25 7.72
C LEU A 103 -12.49 8.89 7.00
N ALA A 104 -13.60 8.38 6.46
CA ALA A 104 -13.61 7.10 5.75
C ALA A 104 -12.69 7.10 4.52
N GLU A 105 -12.66 8.21 3.78
CA GLU A 105 -11.74 8.42 2.65
C GLU A 105 -10.27 8.37 3.08
N ILE A 106 -9.91 9.13 4.11
CA ILE A 106 -8.54 9.25 4.60
C ILE A 106 -8.08 7.93 5.25
N GLU A 107 -8.94 7.25 5.98
CA GLU A 107 -8.63 5.94 6.56
C GLU A 107 -8.39 4.90 5.47
N LYS A 108 -9.28 4.83 4.48
CA LYS A 108 -9.15 3.83 3.42
C LYS A 108 -7.94 4.08 2.54
N SER A 109 -7.69 5.33 2.19
CA SER A 109 -6.49 5.73 1.44
C SER A 109 -5.21 5.37 2.20
N CYS A 110 -5.13 5.68 3.50
CA CYS A 110 -3.97 5.35 4.31
C CYS A 110 -3.72 3.84 4.39
N GLN A 111 -4.77 3.02 4.51
CA GLN A 111 -4.65 1.56 4.50
C GLN A 111 -4.09 1.03 3.18
N LEU A 112 -4.60 1.52 2.04
CA LEU A 112 -4.17 1.09 0.71
C LEU A 112 -2.71 1.51 0.44
N LEU A 113 -2.35 2.73 0.80
CA LEU A 113 -0.98 3.22 0.68
C LEU A 113 -0.01 2.44 1.57
N ALA A 114 -0.39 2.15 2.82
CA ALA A 114 0.45 1.36 3.72
C ALA A 114 0.73 -0.04 3.15
N ALA A 115 -0.29 -0.70 2.61
CA ALA A 115 -0.14 -2.02 1.99
C ALA A 115 0.82 -1.99 0.79
N GLU A 116 0.77 -0.95 -0.04
CA GLU A 116 1.66 -0.84 -1.20
C GLU A 116 3.10 -0.47 -0.80
N ILE A 117 3.27 0.36 0.24
CA ILE A 117 4.58 0.64 0.84
C ILE A 117 5.20 -0.64 1.42
N GLU A 118 4.43 -1.50 2.06
CA GLU A 118 4.95 -2.78 2.55
C GLU A 118 5.41 -3.70 1.41
N LYS A 119 4.63 -3.81 0.32
CA LYS A 119 5.04 -4.60 -0.85
C LYS A 119 6.32 -4.08 -1.47
N THR A 120 6.43 -2.77 -1.65
CA THR A 120 7.64 -2.15 -2.21
C THR A 120 8.85 -2.35 -1.30
N ARG A 121 8.70 -2.18 0.03
CA ARG A 121 9.75 -2.51 1.01
C ARG A 121 10.20 -3.96 0.94
N ARG A 122 9.27 -4.92 0.85
CA ARG A 122 9.60 -6.35 0.71
C ARG A 122 10.38 -6.62 -0.58
N ARG A 123 10.00 -5.98 -1.69
CA ARG A 123 10.72 -6.08 -2.98
C ARG A 123 12.14 -5.52 -2.88
N VAL A 124 12.31 -4.34 -2.29
CA VAL A 124 13.64 -3.74 -2.08
C VAL A 124 14.51 -4.67 -1.22
N ASN A 125 13.96 -5.20 -0.12
CA ASN A 125 14.69 -6.11 0.75
C ASN A 125 15.12 -7.41 0.04
N ALA A 126 14.27 -7.98 -0.81
CA ALA A 126 14.62 -9.15 -1.60
C ALA A 126 15.71 -8.83 -2.64
N LEU A 127 15.69 -7.64 -3.24
CA LEU A 127 16.73 -7.21 -4.16
C LEU A 127 18.07 -7.03 -3.44
N GLU A 128 18.08 -6.32 -2.31
CA GLU A 128 19.29 -5.97 -1.58
C GLU A 128 19.98 -7.16 -0.93
N HIS A 129 19.20 -8.06 -0.32
CA HIS A 129 19.74 -9.13 0.50
C HIS A 129 19.72 -10.52 -0.14
N VAL A 130 19.02 -10.71 -1.27
CA VAL A 130 18.97 -12.01 -1.98
C VAL A 130 19.52 -11.88 -3.39
N MET A 131 18.87 -11.09 -4.25
CA MET A 131 19.23 -11.06 -5.68
C MET A 131 20.61 -10.45 -5.93
N ILE A 132 20.94 -9.31 -5.33
CA ILE A 132 22.23 -8.65 -5.56
C ILE A 132 23.41 -9.53 -5.09
N PRO A 133 23.40 -10.12 -3.87
CA PRO A 133 24.45 -11.04 -3.44
C PRO A 133 24.60 -12.27 -4.35
N GLU A 134 23.48 -12.92 -4.71
CA GLU A 134 23.48 -14.11 -5.58
C GLU A 134 24.04 -13.78 -6.97
N LEU A 135 23.63 -12.65 -7.56
CA LEU A 135 24.17 -12.20 -8.84
C LEU A 135 25.67 -11.89 -8.76
N LYS A 136 26.15 -11.28 -7.66
CA LYS A 136 27.59 -11.04 -7.45
C LYS A 136 28.39 -12.33 -7.33
N GLU A 137 27.84 -13.34 -6.65
CA GLU A 137 28.46 -14.67 -6.56
C GLU A 137 28.52 -15.34 -7.93
N ASN A 138 27.43 -15.30 -8.70
CA ASN A 138 27.36 -15.83 -10.05
C ASN A 138 28.37 -15.15 -10.99
N ILE A 139 28.50 -13.83 -10.93
CA ILE A 139 29.52 -13.08 -11.69
C ILE A 139 30.92 -13.57 -11.32
N LYS A 140 31.24 -13.69 -10.02
CA LYS A 140 32.54 -14.18 -9.56
C LYS A 140 32.82 -15.60 -10.02
N TYR A 141 31.81 -16.47 -9.99
CA TYR A 141 31.92 -17.85 -10.48
C TYR A 141 32.23 -17.89 -11.98
N ILE A 142 31.50 -17.12 -12.79
CA ILE A 142 31.71 -17.05 -14.24
C ILE A 142 33.13 -16.54 -14.55
N VAL A 143 33.56 -15.46 -13.89
CA VAL A 143 34.91 -14.90 -14.07
C VAL A 143 35.98 -15.94 -13.73
N MET A 144 35.85 -16.64 -12.60
CA MET A 144 36.81 -17.67 -12.20
C MET A 144 36.87 -18.84 -13.19
N LYS A 145 35.73 -19.24 -13.78
CA LYS A 145 35.69 -20.29 -14.80
C LYS A 145 36.27 -19.85 -16.14
N LEU A 146 36.09 -18.59 -16.52
CA LEU A 146 36.70 -18.03 -17.73
C LEU A 146 38.22 -17.95 -17.58
N ASP A 147 38.72 -17.45 -16.45
CA ASP A 147 40.16 -17.33 -16.16
C ASP A 147 40.84 -18.71 -16.14
N GLU A 148 40.21 -19.72 -15.53
CA GLU A 148 40.73 -21.09 -15.54
C GLU A 148 40.75 -21.70 -16.95
N ASN A 149 39.74 -21.42 -17.78
CA ASN A 149 39.72 -21.86 -19.17
C ASN A 149 40.80 -21.18 -20.01
N GLU A 150 41.03 -19.88 -19.79
CA GLU A 150 42.08 -19.13 -20.48
C GLU A 150 43.47 -19.66 -20.09
N ARG A 151 43.70 -19.89 -18.79
CA ARG A 151 44.93 -20.49 -18.26
C ARG A 151 45.18 -21.89 -18.82
N SER A 152 44.15 -22.75 -18.86
CA SER A 152 44.23 -24.10 -19.46
C SER A 152 44.60 -24.04 -20.94
N THR A 153 44.04 -23.09 -21.68
CA THR A 153 44.34 -22.86 -23.10
C THR A 153 45.78 -22.37 -23.29
N GLN A 154 46.25 -21.45 -22.45
CA GLN A 154 47.62 -20.94 -22.50
C GLN A 154 48.66 -22.03 -22.24
N VAL A 155 48.45 -22.87 -21.22
CA VAL A 155 49.35 -24.01 -20.92
C VAL A 155 49.38 -25.00 -22.08
N ARG A 156 48.22 -25.25 -22.71
CA ARG A 156 48.14 -26.12 -23.90
C ARG A 156 48.96 -25.56 -25.06
N LEU A 157 48.87 -24.26 -25.33
CA LEU A 157 49.66 -23.59 -26.38
C LEU A 157 51.16 -23.64 -26.10
N MET A 158 51.58 -23.43 -24.84
CA MET A 158 53.00 -23.56 -24.46
C MET A 158 53.53 -24.97 -24.71
N LYS A 159 52.81 -26.02 -24.30
CA LYS A 159 53.22 -27.40 -24.56
C LYS A 159 53.35 -27.73 -26.05
N VAL A 160 52.43 -27.24 -26.89
CA VAL A 160 52.51 -27.43 -28.34
C VAL A 160 53.74 -26.73 -28.91
N LYS A 161 54.04 -25.51 -28.44
CA LYS A 161 55.24 -24.77 -28.83
C LYS A 161 56.52 -25.52 -28.43
N ASP A 162 56.58 -26.05 -27.20
CA ASP A 162 57.74 -26.79 -26.71
C ASP A 162 57.99 -28.07 -27.53
N MET A 163 56.92 -28.83 -27.84
CA MET A 163 56.99 -29.99 -28.73
C MET A 163 57.49 -29.63 -30.13
N MET A 164 57.04 -28.50 -30.69
CA MET A 164 57.50 -28.03 -32.00
C MET A 164 58.98 -27.59 -31.97
N LEU A 165 59.42 -26.97 -30.89
CA LEU A 165 60.83 -26.60 -30.70
C LEU A 165 61.74 -27.81 -30.52
N GLU A 166 61.30 -28.84 -29.78
CA GLU A 166 62.02 -30.11 -29.65
C GLU A 166 62.17 -30.82 -31.01
N GLN A 167 61.10 -30.85 -31.81
CA GLN A 167 61.12 -31.42 -33.16
C GLN A 167 62.01 -30.62 -34.13
N ALA A 168 62.02 -29.29 -34.04
CA ALA A 168 62.80 -28.43 -34.92
C ALA A 168 64.30 -28.37 -34.57
N HIS A 169 64.66 -28.55 -33.30
CA HIS A 169 66.05 -28.45 -32.81
C HIS A 169 66.71 -29.79 -32.44
N HIS A 170 66.03 -30.94 -32.58
CA HIS A 170 66.57 -32.29 -32.30
C HIS A 170 67.37 -32.38 -30.98
N TYR A 171 66.83 -31.83 -29.88
CA TYR A 171 67.54 -31.90 -28.58
C TYR A 171 67.74 -33.34 -28.09
N SER A 172 66.95 -34.30 -28.57
CA SER A 172 67.13 -35.73 -28.27
C SER A 172 68.47 -36.29 -28.76
N GLU A 173 69.02 -35.80 -29.88
CA GLU A 173 70.28 -36.29 -30.43
C GLU A 173 71.52 -35.65 -29.76
N ARG A 174 71.39 -34.45 -29.17
CA ARG A 174 72.52 -33.78 -28.49
C ARG A 174 72.82 -34.31 -27.09
N TYR A 175 71.84 -34.90 -26.40
CA TYR A 175 72.07 -35.52 -25.08
C TYR A 175 72.62 -36.95 -25.15
N GLN A 176 72.39 -37.70 -26.24
CA GLN A 176 73.00 -39.02 -26.44
C GLN A 176 74.51 -38.94 -26.70
N ASN A 177 74.98 -37.94 -27.45
CA ASN A 177 76.39 -37.80 -27.80
C ASN A 177 77.30 -37.30 -26.66
N HIS A 178 76.75 -36.87 -25.51
CA HIS A 178 77.54 -36.37 -24.37
C HIS A 178 77.81 -37.44 -23.29
N PHE A 179 77.28 -38.65 -23.45
CA PHE A 179 77.53 -39.80 -22.56
C PHE A 179 78.39 -40.91 -23.18
N GLU A 180 78.84 -40.75 -24.44
CA GLU A 180 79.68 -41.73 -25.16
C GLU A 180 81.13 -41.25 -25.46
N VAL A 181 81.68 -40.36 -24.63
CA VAL A 181 83.14 -40.08 -24.62
C VAL A 181 83.67 -40.26 -23.20
#